data_AF-A0A8J6Z0P7-F1
#
_entry.id   AF-A0A8J6Z0P7-F1
#
_cell.length_a   1.000
_cell.length_b   1.000
_cell.length_c   1.000
_cell.angle_alpha   90.00
_cell.angle_beta   90.00
_cell.angle_gamma   90.00
#
_symmetry.space_group_name_H-M   'P 1'
#
loop_
_entity.id
_entity.type
_entity.pdbx_description
1 polymer ?
#
loop_
_entity_poly.entity_id
_entity_poly.type
_entity_poly.pdbx_seq_one_letter_code
_entity_poly.pdbx_strand_id
1 'polypeptide(L)' 'MTDEYLTYKYDRKSDVMHVFFNQRYKDADYGWYVADEVADNINEVRDERNEDLVGFVILDYRRNKPELVKRYPEYFF' A
#
# COMPACT_ATOMS: atom_id res chain seq x y z
N MET A 1 6.95 20.94 -5.09
CA MET A 1 7.03 19.85 -4.09
C MET A 1 5.84 20.02 -3.18
N THR A 2 4.75 19.32 -3.48
CA THR A 2 3.67 19.12 -2.50
C THR A 2 4.00 17.82 -1.82
N ASP A 3 4.31 17.87 -0.53
CA ASP A 3 4.54 16.67 0.27
C ASP A 3 3.29 15.78 0.17
N GLU A 4 3.42 14.65 -0.53
CA GLU A 4 2.40 13.64 -0.64
C GLU A 4 2.32 12.92 0.70
N TYR A 5 1.38 13.35 1.55
CA TYR A 5 1.20 12.69 2.85
C TYR A 5 0.78 11.23 2.66
N LEU A 6 1.57 10.32 3.22
CA LEU A 6 1.28 8.90 3.23
C LEU A 6 0.23 8.61 4.33
N THR A 7 -0.81 7.84 3.97
CA THR A 7 -1.93 7.53 4.87
C THR A 7 -1.92 6.06 5.26
N TYR A 8 -1.88 5.79 6.57
CA TYR A 8 -1.98 4.43 7.14
C TYR A 8 -3.37 4.19 7.72
N LYS A 9 -3.91 2.99 7.51
CA LYS A 9 -5.11 2.52 8.19
C LYS A 9 -4.89 1.10 8.71
N TYR A 10 -4.88 0.94 10.04
CA TYR A 10 -4.78 -0.36 10.68
C TYR A 10 -6.16 -0.87 11.13
N ASP A 11 -6.54 -2.07 10.69
CA ASP A 11 -7.71 -2.79 11.16
C ASP A 11 -7.31 -3.88 12.17
N ARG A 12 -7.50 -3.59 13.45
CA ARG A 12 -7.20 -4.50 14.56
C ARG A 12 -8.03 -5.79 14.55
N LYS A 13 -9.24 -5.78 13.97
CA LYS A 13 -10.08 -6.99 13.94
C LYS A 13 -9.54 -8.04 12.99
N SER A 14 -8.90 -7.59 11.92
CA SER A 14 -8.39 -8.43 10.83
C SER A 14 -6.86 -8.55 10.85
N ASP A 15 -6.18 -7.79 11.73
CA ASP A 15 -4.72 -7.61 11.77
C ASP A 15 -4.13 -7.14 10.43
N VAL A 16 -4.89 -6.29 9.73
CA VAL A 16 -4.55 -5.81 8.39
C VAL A 16 -4.04 -4.37 8.47
N MET A 17 -2.93 -4.07 7.79
CA MET A 17 -2.47 -2.70 7.59
C MET A 17 -2.62 -2.30 6.12
N HIS A 18 -3.32 -1.19 5.88
CA HIS A 18 -3.40 -0.55 4.57
C HIS A 18 -2.49 0.68 4.56
N VAL A 19 -1.68 0.80 3.52
CA VAL A 19 -0.85 1.98 3.27
C VAL A 19 -1.20 2.52 1.90
N PHE A 20 -1.56 3.79 1.86
CA PHE A 20 -1.95 4.48 0.65
C PHE A 20 -0.97 5.62 0.39
N PHE A 21 -0.45 5.67 -0.83
CA PHE A 21 0.32 6.80 -1.30
C PHE A 21 -0.63 7.84 -1.86
N ASN A 22 -0.30 9.11 -1.65
CA ASN A 22 -1.08 10.22 -2.18
C ASN A 22 -0.81 10.41 -3.68
N GLN A 23 -1.03 9.37 -4.49
CA GLN A 23 -1.26 9.60 -5.90
C GLN A 23 -2.56 10.38 -6.02
N ARG A 24 -2.49 11.51 -6.73
CA ARG A 24 -3.60 12.45 -6.92
C ARG A 24 -4.89 11.68 -7.24
N TYR A 25 -5.82 11.67 -6.30
CA TYR A 25 -7.23 11.38 -6.57
C TYR A 25 -7.74 12.46 -7.53
N LYS A 26 -7.59 12.20 -8.82
CA LYS A 26 -8.48 12.77 -9.81
C LYS A 26 -8.76 11.75 -10.88
N ASP A 27 -9.71 10.88 -10.57
CA ASP A 27 -10.78 10.66 -11.53
C ASP A 27 -12.09 10.37 -10.81
N ALA A 28 -13.20 10.83 -11.38
CA ALA A 28 -14.54 10.66 -10.81
C ALA A 28 -15.05 9.21 -10.93
N ASP A 29 -14.33 8.38 -11.67
CA ASP A 29 -14.55 6.96 -11.92
C ASP A 29 -13.27 6.24 -11.50
N TYR A 30 -13.33 5.30 -10.55
CA TYR A 30 -12.15 4.57 -10.02
C TYR A 30 -11.27 4.06 -11.17
N GLY A 31 -10.08 4.66 -11.30
CA GLY A 31 -9.09 4.28 -12.31
C GLY A 31 -8.68 2.81 -12.25
N TRP A 32 -7.97 2.40 -13.29
CA TRP A 32 -7.44 1.06 -13.49
C TRP A 32 -6.36 0.75 -12.45
N TYR A 33 -6.72 0.14 -11.32
CA TYR A 33 -5.77 -0.31 -10.31
C TYR A 33 -5.75 -1.84 -10.27
N VAL A 34 -4.56 -2.42 -10.23
CA VAL A 34 -4.37 -3.87 -10.09
C VAL A 34 -3.82 -4.15 -8.70
N ALA A 35 -4.36 -5.19 -8.05
CA ALA A 35 -3.88 -5.70 -6.78
C ALA A 35 -3.21 -7.06 -7.00
N ASP A 36 -1.91 -7.15 -6.76
CA ASP A 36 -1.13 -8.37 -6.94
C ASP A 36 -0.49 -8.81 -5.62
N GLU A 37 -0.56 -10.12 -5.32
CA GLU A 37 0.15 -10.71 -4.19
C GLU A 37 1.64 -10.89 -4.55
N VAL A 38 2.50 -10.04 -3.97
CA VAL A 38 3.94 -10.01 -4.30
C VAL A 38 4.83 -10.74 -3.29
N ALA A 39 4.23 -11.14 -2.18
CA ALA A 39 4.78 -11.99 -1.14
C ALA A 39 3.61 -12.49 -0.30
N ASP A 40 3.82 -13.57 0.46
CA ASP A 40 2.82 -14.12 1.37
C ASP A 40 2.15 -12.99 2.16
N ASN A 41 0.83 -12.84 2.00
CA ASN A 41 0.03 -11.88 2.75
C ASN A 41 0.34 -10.40 2.47
N ILE A 42 1.01 -10.06 1.37
CA ILE A 42 1.27 -8.68 0.96
C ILE A 42 0.73 -8.47 -0.45
N ASN A 43 -0.30 -7.65 -0.56
CA ASN A 43 -0.86 -7.22 -1.84
C ASN A 43 -0.40 -5.80 -2.16
N GLU A 44 0.30 -5.62 -3.27
CA GLU A 44 0.60 -4.30 -3.81
C GLU A 44 -0.57 -3.81 -4.64
N VAL A 45 -0.89 -2.52 -4.54
CA VAL A 45 -1.85 -1.86 -5.41
C VAL A 45 -1.06 -0.94 -6.33
N ARG A 46 -1.20 -1.15 -7.64
CA ARG A 46 -0.48 -0.41 -8.69
C ARG A 46 -1.46 0.25 -9.64
N ASP A 47 -1.06 1.37 -10.23
CA ASP A 47 -1.77 1.99 -11.37
C ASP A 47 -1.46 1.16 -12.62
N GLU A 48 -2.49 0.65 -13.28
CA GLU A 48 -2.39 -0.22 -14.46
C GLU A 48 -1.72 0.49 -15.66
N ARG A 49 -1.73 1.84 -15.69
CA ARG A 49 -1.24 2.61 -16.85
C ARG A 49 0.27 2.74 -16.90
N ASN A 50 0.91 2.85 -15.73
CA ASN A 50 2.34 3.14 -15.58
C ASN A 50 3.04 2.14 -14.65
N GLU A 51 2.30 1.20 -14.06
CA GLU A 51 2.78 0.21 -13.08
C GLU A 51 3.32 0.84 -11.77
N ASP A 52 3.05 2.12 -11.54
CA ASP A 52 3.50 2.83 -10.35
C ASP A 52 2.78 2.27 -9.12
N LEU A 53 3.52 2.10 -8.02
CA LEU A 53 2.95 1.65 -6.77
C LEU A 53 2.13 2.77 -6.12
N VAL A 54 0.86 2.50 -5.82
CA VAL A 54 -0.10 3.48 -5.29
C VAL A 54 -0.58 3.12 -3.88
N GLY A 55 -0.34 1.88 -3.46
CA GLY A 55 -0.53 1.45 -2.08
C GLY A 55 -0.17 0.00 -1.86
N PHE A 56 -0.37 -0.48 -0.64
CA PHE A 56 -0.25 -1.88 -0.29
C PHE A 56 -1.22 -2.26 0.83
N VAL A 57 -1.66 -3.52 0.80
CA VAL A 57 -2.49 -4.17 1.83
C VAL A 57 -1.70 -5.34 2.39
N ILE A 58 -1.46 -5.32 3.70
CA ILE A 58 -0.72 -6.35 4.42
C ILE A 58 -1.70 -7.11 5.31
N LEU A 59 -1.84 -8.40 5.09
CA LEU A 59 -2.55 -9.30 5.98
C LEU A 59 -1.58 -9.76 7.09
N ASP A 60 -2.04 -9.76 8.34
CA ASP A 60 -1.22 -10.04 9.54
C ASP A 60 0.06 -9.18 9.60
N TYR A 61 -0.12 -7.87 9.83
CA TYR A 61 0.98 -6.90 9.88
C TYR A 61 2.04 -7.28 10.92
N ARG A 62 1.65 -7.79 12.09
CA ARG A 62 2.58 -8.12 13.18
C ARG A 62 3.60 -9.17 12.77
N ARG A 63 3.17 -10.17 12.01
CA ARG A 63 4.02 -11.28 11.57
C ARG A 63 4.92 -10.88 10.41
N ASN A 64 4.45 -9.99 9.53
CA ASN A 64 5.14 -9.58 8.32
C ASN A 64 5.97 -8.28 8.45
N LYS A 65 5.84 -7.55 9.57
CA LYS A 65 6.55 -6.29 9.81
C LYS A 65 8.06 -6.33 9.52
N PRO A 66 8.84 -7.35 9.94
CA PRO A 66 10.28 -7.36 9.68
C PRO A 66 10.63 -7.42 8.19
N GLU A 67 9.91 -8.22 7.41
CA GLU A 67 10.14 -8.35 5.96
C GLU A 67 9.71 -7.09 5.22
N LEU A 68 8.64 -6.44 5.67
CA LEU A 68 8.13 -5.19 5.10
C LEU A 68 9.08 -4.02 5.32
N VAL A 69 9.63 -3.86 6.52
CA VAL A 69 10.65 -2.83 6.80
C VAL A 69 11.90 -3.07 5.96
N LYS A 70 12.22 -4.32 5.64
CA LYS A 70 13.36 -4.65 4.78
C LYS A 70 13.08 -4.34 3.30
N ARG A 71 11.88 -4.63 2.81
CA ARG A 71 11.51 -4.48 1.39
C ARG A 71 11.10 -3.05 1.03
N TYR A 72 10.51 -2.32 1.97
CA TYR A 72 10.08 -0.93 1.80
C TYR A 72 10.46 -0.04 2.99
N PRO A 73 11.76 0.04 3.35
CA PRO A 73 12.22 0.79 4.52
C PRO A 73 11.76 2.26 4.53
N GLU A 74 11.59 2.87 3.36
CA GLU A 74 11.15 4.25 3.17
C GLU A 74 9.71 4.52 3.64
N TYR A 75 8.89 3.49 3.84
CA TYR A 75 7.48 3.63 4.24
C TYR A 75 7.21 3.28 5.71
N PHE A 76 8.24 2.97 6.49
CA PHE A 76 8.12 2.63 7.91
C PHE A 76 8.96 3.58 8.76
N PHE A 77 8.32 4.29 9.70
CA PHE A 77 8.96 5.16 10.69
C PHE A 77 9.04 4.50 12.07
#